data_AF-A0A6B3HL30-F1
#
_entry.id   AF-A0A6B3HL30-F1
#
_cell.length_a   1.000
_cell.length_b   1.000
_cell.length_c   1.000
_cell.angle_alpha   90.00
_cell.angle_beta   90.00
_cell.angle_gamma   90.00
#
_symmetry.space_group_name_H-M   'P 1'
#
loop_
_entity.id
_entity.type
_entity.pdbx_description
1 polymer ?
#
loop_
_entity_poly.entity_id
_entity_poly.type
_entity_poly.pdbx_seq_one_letter_code
_entity_poly.pdbx_strand_id
1 'polypeptide(L)'
;AAAGTYRLQDKSGTVHEFSTGGLLTRITDASSNAVTYTWSGGKIQRAVHARSGRSLTFTWTGAHVTSVSTGPVDGAPLTWAYTYTGDVLTKVCDPVGGCTRYDYGQGSHYSSTVLDSRPASY
;
A
#
# COMPACT_ATOMS: atom_id res chain seq x y z
N ALA A 1 -34.76 2.61 1.27
CA ALA A 1 -33.91 1.54 0.72
C ALA A 1 -32.47 1.83 1.11
N ALA A 2 -31.82 0.96 1.89
CA ALA A 2 -30.42 1.15 2.27
C ALA A 2 -29.55 0.95 1.03
N ALA A 3 -28.76 1.96 0.65
CA ALA A 3 -27.86 1.87 -0.48
C ALA A 3 -26.79 0.79 -0.19
N GLY A 4 -26.79 -0.28 -0.98
CA GLY A 4 -26.07 -1.52 -0.67
C GLY A 4 -24.55 -1.36 -0.72
N THR A 5 -23.89 -1.73 0.37
CA THR A 5 -22.45 -2.00 0.38
C THR A 5 -22.17 -3.36 -0.29
N TYR A 6 -21.07 -3.48 -1.03
CA TYR A 6 -20.65 -4.77 -1.60
C TYR A 6 -19.75 -5.50 -0.61
N ARG A 7 -19.84 -6.83 -0.57
CA ARG A 7 -19.04 -7.68 0.31
C ARG A 7 -18.48 -8.87 -0.45
N LEU A 8 -17.17 -9.07 -0.38
CA LEU A 8 -16.45 -10.22 -0.91
C LEU A 8 -15.81 -10.98 0.25
N GLN A 9 -15.98 -12.29 0.31
CA GLN A 9 -15.25 -13.14 1.24
C GLN A 9 -14.46 -14.17 0.44
N ASP A 10 -13.15 -14.23 0.68
CA ASP A 10 -12.31 -15.23 0.04
C ASP A 10 -12.33 -16.56 0.79
N LYS A 11 -11.70 -17.59 0.21
CA LYS A 11 -11.64 -18.93 0.80
C LYS A 11 -10.81 -19.00 2.09
N SER A 12 -9.96 -18.00 2.35
CA SER A 12 -9.17 -17.90 3.58
C SER A 12 -9.99 -17.33 4.75
N GLY A 13 -11.20 -16.84 4.48
CA GLY A 13 -12.06 -16.21 5.47
C GLY A 13 -11.86 -14.69 5.57
N THR A 14 -10.99 -14.10 4.75
CA THR A 14 -10.82 -12.64 4.69
C THR A 14 -12.02 -12.00 4.00
N VAL A 15 -12.57 -10.98 4.64
CA VAL A 15 -13.76 -10.23 4.19
C VAL A 15 -13.33 -8.85 3.74
N HIS A 16 -13.72 -8.47 2.52
CA HIS A 16 -13.56 -7.15 1.94
C HIS A 16 -14.93 -6.50 1.80
N GLU A 17 -15.07 -5.28 2.31
CA GLU A 17 -16.29 -4.48 2.22
C GLU A 17 -16.03 -3.24 1.39
N PHE A 18 -16.98 -2.88 0.54
CA PHE A 18 -16.89 -1.76 -0.39
C PHE A 18 -18.10 -0.82 -0.24
N SER A 19 -17.86 0.45 -0.49
CA SER A 19 -18.93 1.44 -0.64
C SER A 19 -19.76 1.16 -1.90
N THR A 20 -20.91 1.81 -2.01
CA THR A 20 -21.75 1.79 -3.22
C THR A 20 -21.02 2.27 -4.48
N GLY A 21 -20.01 3.14 -4.31
CA GLY A 21 -19.13 3.61 -5.38
C GLY A 21 -17.95 2.69 -5.68
N GLY A 22 -17.90 1.49 -5.08
CA GLY A 22 -16.85 0.48 -5.32
C GLY A 22 -15.53 0.72 -4.58
N LEU A 23 -15.45 1.68 -3.68
CA LEU A 23 -14.22 1.94 -2.89
C LEU A 23 -14.15 0.98 -1.70
N LEU A 24 -12.99 0.35 -1.48
CA LEU A 24 -12.75 -0.53 -0.34
C LEU A 24 -12.84 0.23 0.98
N THR A 25 -13.77 -0.12 1.86
CA THR A 25 -13.99 0.57 3.14
C THR A 25 -13.48 -0.22 4.34
N ARG A 26 -13.39 -1.54 4.24
CA ARG A 26 -12.88 -2.39 5.33
C ARG A 26 -12.34 -3.72 4.82
N ILE A 27 -11.26 -4.18 5.44
CA ILE A 27 -10.79 -5.56 5.35
C ILE A 27 -10.84 -6.15 6.76
N THR A 28 -11.38 -7.36 6.89
CA THR A 28 -11.39 -8.12 8.14
C THR A 28 -10.79 -9.50 7.89
N ASP A 29 -9.76 -9.89 8.63
CA ASP A 29 -9.16 -11.23 8.53
C ASP A 29 -10.00 -12.30 9.26
N ALA A 30 -9.64 -13.57 9.11
CA ALA A 30 -10.31 -14.69 9.78
C ALA A 30 -10.23 -14.62 11.33
N SER A 31 -9.25 -13.90 11.88
CA SER A 31 -9.07 -13.65 13.31
C SER A 31 -9.82 -12.40 13.80
N SER A 32 -10.71 -11.84 12.96
CA SER A 32 -11.47 -10.63 13.21
C SER A 32 -10.61 -9.37 13.48
N ASN A 33 -9.34 -9.35 13.05
CA ASN A 33 -8.61 -8.09 12.93
C ASN A 33 -9.19 -7.34 11.74
N ALA A 34 -9.43 -6.04 11.91
CA ALA A 34 -9.98 -5.22 10.86
C ALA A 34 -9.16 -3.97 10.62
N VAL A 35 -9.04 -3.59 9.36
CA VAL A 35 -8.53 -2.28 8.93
C VAL A 35 -9.64 -1.56 8.18
N THR A 36 -9.95 -0.33 8.61
CA THR A 36 -10.92 0.54 7.95
C THR A 36 -10.21 1.60 7.12
N TYR A 37 -10.84 1.99 6.01
CA TYR A 37 -10.26 2.90 5.04
C TYR A 37 -11.17 4.09 4.82
N THR A 38 -10.59 5.30 4.80
CA THR A 38 -11.28 6.53 4.43
C THR A 38 -10.76 7.08 3.12
N TRP A 39 -11.64 7.70 2.36
CA TRP A 39 -11.37 8.18 1.01
C TRP A 39 -11.83 9.63 0.85
N SER A 40 -11.13 10.37 -0.01
CA SER A 40 -11.53 11.71 -0.45
C SER A 40 -11.11 11.91 -1.90
N GLY A 41 -12.01 12.40 -2.75
CA GLY A 41 -11.74 12.59 -4.18
C GLY A 41 -11.24 11.33 -4.89
N GLY A 42 -11.73 10.15 -4.50
CA GLY A 42 -11.30 8.85 -5.03
C GLY A 42 -9.93 8.36 -4.54
N LYS A 43 -9.27 9.10 -3.64
CA LYS A 43 -7.96 8.75 -3.07
C LYS A 43 -8.08 8.33 -1.62
N ILE A 44 -7.41 7.24 -1.25
CA ILE A 44 -7.31 6.81 0.14
C ILE A 44 -6.62 7.90 0.96
N GLN A 45 -7.21 8.25 2.10
CA GLN A 45 -6.69 9.26 3.02
C GLN A 45 -6.12 8.62 4.27
N ARG A 46 -6.79 7.58 4.78
CA ARG A 46 -6.38 6.93 6.03
C ARG A 46 -6.70 5.45 6.01
N ALA A 47 -5.83 4.67 6.63
CA ALA A 47 -6.09 3.28 7.02
C ALA A 47 -5.96 3.19 8.54
N VAL A 48 -6.92 2.55 9.22
CA VAL A 48 -6.95 2.47 10.68
C VAL A 48 -7.20 1.04 11.12
N HIS A 49 -6.32 0.48 11.94
CA HIS A 49 -6.57 -0.81 12.55
C HIS A 49 -7.61 -0.66 13.67
N ALA A 50 -8.75 -1.33 13.52
CA ALA A 50 -9.95 -1.11 14.33
C ALA A 50 -9.75 -1.36 15.83
N ARG A 51 -8.88 -2.32 16.20
CA ARG A 51 -8.62 -2.65 17.61
C ARG A 51 -7.59 -1.73 18.26
N SER A 52 -6.49 -1.46 17.57
CA SER A 52 -5.37 -0.72 18.16
C SER A 52 -5.43 0.79 17.94
N GLY A 53 -6.31 1.27 17.05
CA GLY A 53 -6.36 2.67 16.63
C GLY A 53 -5.15 3.16 15.82
N ARG A 54 -4.06 2.39 15.78
CA ARG A 54 -2.90 2.62 14.90
C ARG A 54 -3.37 2.89 13.47
N SER A 55 -2.82 3.94 12.88
CA SER A 55 -3.25 4.40 11.57
C SER A 55 -2.10 4.80 10.69
N LEU A 56 -2.33 4.74 9.39
CA LEU A 56 -1.53 5.39 8.35
C LEU A 56 -2.35 6.48 7.69
N THR A 57 -1.74 7.64 7.48
CA THR A 57 -2.30 8.78 6.75
C THR A 57 -1.54 8.97 5.45
N PHE A 58 -2.26 9.16 4.35
CA PHE A 58 -1.70 9.26 3.01
C PHE A 58 -1.83 10.69 2.49
N THR A 59 -0.69 11.28 2.15
CA THR A 59 -0.62 12.61 1.55
C THR A 59 -0.37 12.47 0.06
N TRP A 60 -1.17 13.18 -0.73
CA TRP A 60 -1.13 13.12 -2.18
C TRP A 60 -0.71 14.46 -2.79
N THR A 61 -0.04 14.40 -3.93
CA THR A 61 0.23 15.54 -4.81
C THR A 61 -0.10 15.11 -6.24
N GLY A 62 -1.06 15.78 -6.89
CA GLY A 62 -1.57 15.31 -8.17
C GLY A 62 -2.08 13.86 -8.05
N ALA A 63 -1.60 12.97 -8.90
CA ALA A 63 -1.96 11.55 -8.91
C ALA A 63 -1.10 10.65 -8.01
N HIS A 64 -0.16 11.20 -7.22
CA HIS A 64 0.83 10.39 -6.49
C HIS A 64 0.76 10.57 -4.99
N VAL A 65 0.99 9.48 -4.25
CA VAL A 65 1.28 9.52 -2.82
C VAL A 65 2.70 10.04 -2.66
N THR A 66 2.86 11.17 -1.99
CA THR A 66 4.18 11.79 -1.72
C THR A 66 4.63 11.58 -0.29
N SER A 67 3.69 11.28 0.62
CA SER A 67 4.04 10.90 2.00
C SER A 67 3.01 9.95 2.60
N VAL A 68 3.52 9.05 3.45
CA VAL A 68 2.70 8.23 4.34
C VAL A 68 3.21 8.42 5.76
N SER A 69 2.33 8.65 6.73
CA SER A 69 2.71 8.85 8.12
C SER A 69 1.88 7.99 9.07
N THR A 70 2.49 7.54 10.17
CA THR A 70 1.74 6.94 11.29
C THR A 70 1.02 8.01 12.10
N GLY A 71 0.18 7.58 13.06
CA GLY A 71 -0.07 8.42 14.24
C GLY A 71 1.22 8.66 15.04
N PRO A 72 1.24 9.56 16.04
CA PRO A 72 2.41 9.79 16.86
C PRO A 72 2.93 8.49 17.50
N VAL A 73 4.23 8.25 17.38
CA VAL A 73 4.99 7.22 18.08
C VAL A 73 6.04 7.97 18.88
N ASP A 74 5.97 7.89 20.21
CA ASP A 74 6.89 8.61 21.11
C ASP A 74 6.93 10.14 20.86
N GLY A 75 5.77 10.72 20.57
CA GLY A 75 5.60 12.18 20.42
C GLY A 75 5.67 12.70 18.98
N ALA A 76 6.10 11.91 18.01
CA ALA A 76 6.16 12.32 16.60
C ALA A 76 5.71 11.21 15.64
N PRO A 77 5.09 11.53 14.50
CA PRO A 77 4.73 10.51 13.52
C PRO A 77 5.95 9.98 12.78
N LEU A 78 6.03 8.67 12.59
CA LEU A 78 6.96 8.06 11.65
C LEU A 78 6.46 8.36 10.23
N THR A 79 7.32 8.94 9.39
CA THR A 79 6.94 9.41 8.06
C THR A 79 7.85 8.87 6.97
N TRP A 80 7.23 8.27 5.95
CA TRP A 80 7.89 7.92 4.69
C TRP A 80 7.64 8.99 3.65
N ALA A 81 8.66 9.29 2.85
CA ALA A 81 8.60 10.26 1.76
C ALA A 81 8.89 9.60 0.42
N TYR A 82 8.09 9.92 -0.58
CA TYR A 82 8.15 9.34 -1.92
C TYR A 82 8.45 10.45 -2.93
N THR A 83 9.47 10.25 -3.76
CA THR A 83 9.88 11.21 -4.79
C THR A 83 9.69 10.60 -6.16
N TYR A 84 9.19 11.41 -7.10
CA TYR A 84 8.88 10.99 -8.45
C TYR A 84 9.57 11.90 -9.47
N THR A 85 9.75 11.37 -10.68
CA THR A 85 10.06 12.14 -11.89
C THR A 85 8.96 11.81 -12.91
N GLY A 86 8.05 12.77 -13.15
CA GLY A 86 6.77 12.46 -13.80
C GLY A 86 6.00 11.43 -12.97
N ASP A 87 5.50 10.37 -13.63
CA ASP A 87 4.78 9.27 -12.98
C ASP A 87 5.70 8.15 -12.42
N VAL A 88 7.02 8.33 -12.48
CA VAL A 88 8.00 7.30 -12.10
C VAL A 88 8.53 7.55 -10.68
N LEU A 89 8.34 6.60 -9.77
CA LEU A 89 8.85 6.65 -8.40
C LEU A 89 10.37 6.45 -8.38
N THR A 90 11.15 7.48 -8.08
CA THR A 90 12.63 7.40 -8.14
C THR A 90 13.29 7.24 -6.77
N LYS A 91 12.58 7.54 -5.68
CA LYS A 91 13.15 7.44 -4.33
C LYS A 91 12.08 7.27 -3.27
N VAL A 92 12.37 6.43 -2.28
CA VAL A 92 11.61 6.33 -1.02
C VAL A 92 12.56 6.51 0.14
N CYS A 93 12.23 7.40 1.06
CA CYS A 93 12.97 7.57 2.31
C CYS A 93 12.10 7.18 3.50
N ASP A 94 12.71 6.48 4.44
CA ASP A 94 12.10 6.03 5.69
C ASP A 94 12.21 7.10 6.81
N PRO A 95 11.49 6.91 7.93
CA PRO A 95 11.47 7.86 9.03
C PRO A 95 12.80 8.01 9.77
N VAL A 96 13.73 7.05 9.64
CA VAL A 96 15.04 7.05 10.30
C VAL A 96 16.15 7.57 9.37
N GLY A 97 15.81 8.01 8.16
CA GLY A 97 16.69 8.66 7.21
C GLY A 97 17.29 7.74 6.15
N GLY A 98 16.97 6.44 6.17
CA GLY A 98 17.36 5.52 5.11
C GLY A 98 16.59 5.80 3.81
N CYS A 99 17.27 5.77 2.66
CA CYS A 99 16.60 5.99 1.37
C CYS A 99 16.98 4.89 0.36
N THR A 100 15.95 4.37 -0.32
CA THR A 100 16.08 3.49 -1.48
C THR A 100 15.84 4.30 -2.74
N ARG A 101 16.72 4.17 -3.74
CA ARG A 101 16.59 4.79 -5.06
C ARG A 101 16.25 3.74 -6.10
N TYR A 102 15.44 4.15 -7.07
CA TYR A 102 15.01 3.31 -8.17
C TYR A 102 15.43 3.98 -9.48
N ASP A 103 16.15 3.22 -10.30
CA ASP A 103 16.53 3.61 -11.63
C ASP A 103 15.75 2.75 -12.63
N TYR A 104 15.30 3.40 -13.71
CA TYR A 104 14.47 2.77 -14.73
C TYR A 104 15.18 2.93 -16.07
N GLY A 105 15.60 1.82 -16.65
CA GLY A 105 16.22 1.77 -17.97
C GLY A 105 15.29 1.19 -19.01
N GLN A 106 15.47 1.58 -20.27
CA GLN A 106 14.87 0.91 -21.42
C GLN A 106 15.68 -0.37 -21.68
N GLY A 107 15.37 -1.43 -20.93
CA GLY A 107 16.08 -2.71 -21.00
C GLY A 107 15.18 -3.85 -20.53
N SER A 108 15.50 -5.06 -20.97
CA SER A 108 14.78 -6.27 -20.60
C SER A 108 14.67 -6.41 -19.08
N HIS A 109 13.44 -6.49 -18.55
CA HIS A 109 13.16 -6.87 -17.15
C HIS A 109 13.43 -8.35 -16.86
N TYR A 110 13.85 -9.15 -17.87
CA TYR A 110 14.35 -10.48 -17.59
C TYR A 110 15.64 -10.35 -16.80
N SER A 111 15.63 -10.87 -15.57
CA SER A 111 16.86 -11.34 -14.92
C SER A 111 17.65 -12.08 -15.98
N SER A 112 18.88 -11.65 -16.25
CA SER A 112 19.79 -12.45 -17.06
C SER A 112 19.80 -13.85 -16.45
N THR A 113 19.14 -14.80 -17.09
CA THR A 113 19.24 -16.21 -16.76
C THR A 113 20.73 -16.51 -16.78
N VAL A 114 21.33 -16.67 -15.61
CA VAL A 114 22.68 -17.15 -15.49
C VAL A 114 22.68 -18.48 -16.23
N LEU A 115 23.41 -18.53 -17.34
CA LEU A 115 23.78 -19.77 -18.03
C LEU A 115 24.59 -20.57 -17.01
N ASP A 116 23.93 -21.44 -16.25
CA ASP A 116 24.65 -22.50 -15.55
C ASP A 116 25.21 -23.44 -16.64
N SER A 117 26.50 -23.31 -16.84
CA SER A 117 27.29 -24.04 -17.83
C SER A 117 27.51 -25.53 -17.51
N ARG A 118 26.69 -26.18 -16.66
CA ARG A 118 26.75 -27.65 -16.46
C ARG A 118 25.39 -28.34 -16.29
N PRO A 119 24.71 -28.72 -17.38
CA PRO A 119 23.64 -29.71 -17.31
C PRO A 119 24.27 -31.08 -17.08
N ALA A 120 24.01 -31.70 -15.92
CA ALA A 120 24.20 -33.13 -15.74
C ALA A 120 22.82 -33.78 -15.67
N SER A 121 22.46 -34.47 -16.74
CA SER A 121 21.28 -35.32 -16.88
C SER A 121 21.58 -36.75 -16.43
N TYR A 122 20.84 -37.27 -15.44
CA TYR A 122 19.95 -38.45 -15.50
C TYR A 122 19.26 -38.57 -14.14
#